data_AF-A0A560KQP3-F1
#
_entry.id   AF-A0A560KQP3-F1
#
_cell.length_a   1.000
_cell.length_b   1.000
_cell.length_c   1.000
_cell.angle_alpha   90.00
_cell.angle_beta   90.00
_cell.angle_gamma   90.00
#
_symmetry.space_group_name_H-M   'P 1'
#
loop_
_entity.id
_entity.type
_entity.pdbx_description
1 polymer ?
#
loop_
_entity_poly.entity_id
_entity_poly.type
_entity_poly.pdbx_seq_one_letter_code
_entity_poly.pdbx_strand_id
1 'polypeptide(L)' 'MNLLLPPATAVVMPFPAPVLAGELAGLSLIAYAMGCAARRDGHALLSNPFDEADPLGSLGHIGPAGAWRDGWLNGG' A
#
# COMPACT_ATOMS: atom_id res chain seq x y z
N MET A 1 -7.46 -45.53 15.62
CA MET A 1 -7.64 -44.79 14.36
C MET A 1 -6.94 -43.44 14.52
N ASN A 2 -5.78 -43.27 13.90
CA ASN A 2 -5.08 -41.98 13.83
C ASN A 2 -5.39 -41.35 12.47
N LEU A 3 -6.11 -40.22 12.47
CA LEU A 3 -6.34 -39.41 11.27
C LEU A 3 -5.13 -38.50 11.06
N LEU A 4 -4.18 -38.94 10.24
CA LEU A 4 -3.12 -38.06 9.71
C LEU A 4 -3.74 -37.17 8.62
N LEU A 5 -3.94 -35.89 8.92
CA LEU A 5 -4.25 -34.88 7.91
C LEU A 5 -2.96 -34.52 7.16
N PRO A 6 -2.93 -34.51 5.81
CA PRO A 6 -1.76 -34.07 5.07
C PRO A 6 -1.47 -32.59 5.33
N PRO A 7 -0.19 -32.16 5.33
CA PRO A 7 0.16 -30.76 5.50
C PRO A 7 -0.45 -29.93 4.36
N ALA A 8 -1.19 -28.88 4.72
CA ALA A 8 -1.71 -27.92 3.76
C ALA A 8 -0.55 -27.26 3.02
N THR A 9 -0.35 -27.63 1.75
CA THR A 9 0.64 -26.98 0.89
C THR A 9 0.07 -25.63 0.48
N ALA A 10 0.69 -24.53 0.92
CA ALA A 10 0.36 -23.20 0.42
C ALA A 10 0.73 -23.14 -1.07
N VAL A 11 -0.29 -23.01 -1.93
CA VAL A 11 -0.07 -22.74 -3.34
C VAL A 11 0.23 -21.24 -3.47
N VAL A 12 1.50 -20.90 -3.70
CA VAL A 12 1.86 -19.54 -4.12
C VAL A 12 1.39 -19.39 -5.56
N MET A 13 0.26 -18.69 -5.74
CA MET A 13 -0.21 -18.29 -7.06
C MET A 13 0.69 -17.16 -7.56
N PRO A 14 1.42 -17.32 -8.68
CA PRO A 14 2.17 -16.22 -9.26
C PRO A 14 1.18 -15.18 -9.79
N PHE A 15 1.05 -14.05 -9.10
CA PHE A 15 0.33 -12.90 -9.65
C PHE A 15 1.11 -12.39 -10.86
N PRO A 16 0.47 -12.21 -12.02
CA PRO A 16 1.16 -11.66 -13.18
C PRO A 16 1.64 -10.24 -12.83
N ALA A 17 2.93 -9.99 -13.03
CA ALA A 17 3.58 -8.69 -12.78
C ALA A 17 2.77 -7.44 -13.23
N PRO A 18 2.05 -7.41 -14.38
CA PRO A 18 1.24 -6.25 -14.74
C PRO A 18 0.03 -6.00 -13.83
N VAL A 19 -0.55 -7.04 -13.22
CA VAL A 19 -1.67 -6.89 -12.26
C VAL A 19 -1.16 -6.24 -10.97
N LEU A 20 -0.03 -6.72 -10.47
CA LEU A 20 0.61 -6.14 -9.28
C LEU A 20 1.02 -4.67 -9.51
N ALA A 21 1.53 -4.34 -10.70
CA ALA A 21 1.87 -2.96 -11.06
C ALA A 21 0.64 -2.04 -11.12
N GLY A 22 -0.49 -2.54 -11.66
CA GLY A 22 -1.74 -1.79 -11.71
C GLY A 22 -2.34 -1.54 -10.31
N GLU A 23 -2.29 -2.53 -9.43
CA GLU A 23 -2.74 -2.39 -8.04
C GLU A 23 -1.88 -1.38 -7.27
N LEU A 24 -0.55 -1.43 -7.41
CA LEU A 24 0.36 -0.47 -6.79
C LEU A 24 0.13 0.97 -7.29
N ALA A 25 -0.12 1.15 -8.59
CA ALA A 25 -0.47 2.45 -9.16
C ALA A 25 -1.81 2.97 -8.60
N GLY A 26 -2.83 2.10 -8.50
CA GLY A 26 -4.11 2.45 -7.89
C GLY A 26 -3.99 2.86 -6.43
N LEU A 27 -3.24 2.09 -5.64
CA LEU A 27 -2.95 2.41 -4.23
C LEU A 27 -2.22 3.75 -4.07
N SER A 28 -1.26 4.05 -4.95
CA SER A 28 -0.52 5.31 -4.93
C SER A 28 -1.43 6.52 -5.23
N LEU A 29 -2.33 6.38 -6.21
CA LEU A 29 -3.34 7.40 -6.52
C LEU A 29 -4.28 7.67 -5.34
N ILE A 30 -4.77 6.60 -4.70
CA ILE A 30 -5.63 6.69 -3.51
C ILE A 30 -4.89 7.37 -2.35
N ALA A 31 -3.64 6.99 -2.12
CA ALA A 31 -2.80 7.58 -1.08
C ALA A 31 -2.58 9.08 -1.31
N TYR A 32 -2.26 9.48 -2.54
CA TYR A 32 -2.13 10.88 -2.92
C TYR A 32 -3.42 11.68 -2.66
N ALA A 33 -4.56 11.16 -3.10
CA ALA A 33 -5.86 11.82 -2.88
C ALA A 33 -6.17 11.98 -1.38
N MET A 34 -5.85 10.99 -0.56
CA MET A 34 -5.98 11.09 0.90
C MET A 34 -5.04 12.11 1.51
N GLY A 35 -3.82 12.25 1.01
CA GLY A 35 -2.89 13.31 1.45
C GLY A 35 -3.47 14.70 1.21
N CYS A 36 -4.01 14.94 0.01
CA CYS A 36 -4.70 16.20 -0.33
C CYS A 36 -5.87 16.49 0.62
N ALA A 37 -6.71 15.48 0.89
CA ALA A 37 -7.85 15.63 1.80
C ALA A 37 -7.40 15.91 3.24
N ALA A 38 -6.43 15.15 3.73
CA ALA A 38 -5.90 15.29 5.08
C ALA A 38 -5.36 16.72 5.33
N ARG A 39 -4.65 17.30 4.36
CA ARG A 39 -4.17 18.69 4.47
C ARG A 39 -5.32 19.69 4.57
N ARG A 40 -6.32 19.55 3.70
CA ARG A 40 -7.52 20.41 3.70
C ARG A 40 -8.29 20.35 5.02
N ASP A 41 -8.30 19.17 5.64
CA ASP A 41 -8.99 18.92 6.90
C ASP A 41 -8.12 19.28 8.13
N GLY A 42 -6.89 19.76 7.92
CA GLY A 42 -5.99 20.23 8.98
C GLY A 42 -5.22 19.12 9.71
N HIS A 43 -5.19 17.91 9.16
CA HIS A 43 -4.38 16.82 9.70
C HIS A 43 -2.88 17.09 9.51
N ALA A 44 -2.08 16.69 10.50
CA ALA A 44 -0.63 16.83 10.44
C ALA A 44 0.00 15.85 9.44
N LEU A 45 1.12 16.23 8.81
CA LEU A 45 1.88 15.34 7.91
C LEU A 45 2.29 14.02 8.59
N LEU A 46 2.52 14.02 9.91
CA LEU A 46 2.87 12.83 10.69
C LEU A 46 1.69 11.86 10.91
N SER A 47 0.48 12.22 10.52
CA SER A 47 -0.70 11.36 10.62
C SER A 47 -0.89 10.43 9.41
N ASN A 48 0.17 10.25 8.61
CA ASN A 48 0.16 9.42 7.42
C ASN A 48 -0.21 7.96 7.77
N PRO A 49 -1.39 7.46 7.37
CA PRO A 49 -1.81 6.10 7.72
C PRO A 49 -0.98 5.02 7.00
N PHE A 50 -0.18 5.41 6.01
CA PHE A 50 0.66 4.50 5.23
C PHE A 50 2.08 4.36 5.76
N ASP A 51 2.48 5.12 6.80
CA ASP A 51 3.85 5.02 7.35
C ASP A 51 4.11 3.67 8.03
N GLU A 52 3.08 3.00 8.56
CA GLU A 52 3.19 1.65 9.14
C GLU A 52 2.95 0.54 8.10
N ALA A 53 2.31 0.88 6.98
CA ALA A 53 1.96 -0.04 5.92
C ALA A 53 3.04 -0.06 4.84
N ASP A 54 4.25 -0.50 5.20
CA ASP A 54 5.21 -1.01 4.22
C ASP A 54 5.10 -2.54 4.12
N PRO A 55 4.07 -3.11 3.46
CA PRO A 55 3.91 -4.54 3.33
C PRO A 55 4.93 -5.17 2.37
N LEU A 56 5.74 -4.38 1.65
CA LEU A 56 6.62 -4.87 0.58
C LEU A 56 8.09 -4.51 0.75
N GLY A 57 8.48 -3.74 1.77
CA GLY A 57 9.82 -3.59 2.35
C GLY A 57 10.93 -3.02 1.46
N SER A 58 10.82 -3.09 0.12
CA SER A 58 11.91 -2.72 -0.79
C SER A 58 11.53 -2.77 -2.28
N LEU A 59 10.25 -2.80 -2.65
CA LEU A 59 9.86 -2.75 -4.07
C LEU A 59 9.75 -1.29 -4.55
N GLY A 60 10.93 -0.70 -4.76
CA GLY A 60 11.22 0.33 -5.76
C GLY A 60 10.18 1.43 -6.02
N HIS A 61 10.53 2.63 -5.54
CA HIS A 61 10.11 3.94 -6.05
C HIS A 61 8.60 4.26 -5.99
N ILE A 62 8.26 5.08 -4.99
CA ILE A 62 6.94 5.64 -4.69
C ILE A 62 5.99 4.61 -4.06
N GLY A 63 6.29 4.23 -2.81
CA GLY A 63 5.33 3.56 -1.97
C GLY A 63 4.15 4.49 -1.62
N PRO A 64 2.99 3.93 -1.23
CA PRO A 64 1.81 4.72 -0.87
C PRO A 64 2.07 5.77 0.20
N ALA A 65 3.03 5.54 1.12
CA ALA A 65 3.46 6.55 2.07
C ALA A 65 4.08 7.80 1.42
N GLY A 66 4.89 7.62 0.37
CA GLY A 66 5.44 8.73 -0.40
C GLY A 66 4.35 9.49 -1.15
N ALA A 67 3.47 8.77 -1.84
CA ALA A 67 2.37 9.36 -2.58
C ALA A 67 1.41 10.16 -1.67
N TRP A 68 1.12 9.67 -0.46
CA TRP A 68 0.33 10.41 0.52
C TRP A 68 1.03 11.70 0.95
N ARG A 69 2.33 11.67 1.27
CA ARG A 69 3.09 12.87 1.62
C ARG A 69 3.11 13.87 0.47
N ASP A 70 3.27 13.40 -0.76
CA ASP A 70 3.22 14.25 -1.96
C ASP A 70 1.85 14.91 -2.10
N GLY A 71 0.77 14.17 -1.87
CA GLY A 71 -0.60 14.70 -1.86
C GLY A 71 -0.79 15.74 -0.75
N TRP A 72 -0.28 15.50 0.44
CA TRP A 72 -0.38 16.47 1.54
C TRP A 72 0.43 17.75 1.25
N LEU A 73 1.63 17.62 0.69
CA LEU A 73 2.52 18.74 0.38
C LEU A 73 2.06 19.58 -0.82
N ASN A 74 1.46 18.96 -1.83
CA ASN A 74 1.07 19.63 -3.08
C ASN A 74 -0.45 19.85 -3.23
N GLY A 75 -1.27 19.15 -2.44
CA GLY A 75 -2.73 19.20 -2.48
C GLY A 75 -3.29 20.34 -1.63
N GLY A 76 -3.23 21.57 -2.14
CA GLY A 76 -3.79 22.75 -1.49
C GLY A 76 -2.99 24.00 -1.76
#